data_AF-A0A815VSH5-F1
#
_entry.id   AF-A0A815VSH5-F1
#
_cell.length_a   1.000
_cell.length_b   1.000
_cell.length_c   1.000
_cell.angle_alpha   90.00
_cell.angle_beta   90.00
_cell.angle_gamma   90.00
#
_symmetry.space_group_name_H-M   'P 1'
#
loop_
_entity.id
_entity.type
_entity.pdbx_description
1 polymer ?
#
loop_
_entity_poly.entity_id
_entity_poly.type
_entity_poly.pdbx_seq_one_letter_code
_entity_poly.pdbx_strand_id
1 'polypeptide(L)'
;RPVAFRASTIGIWFNILTMLAHIAIIANAFLIAFTSEFLPRLLYMYTVEWSMKDYTKFTLADAPSGTSEISCKYRDFRDSNGNLTVFYWKLLALRLFFVILFEHVVFGMCRIIDMLIPDVPKSLEIKIRHERYLAKRALQDSNNFSQIIAEYEDERSKSTSRTARSSRRDRKNSNKNNIKTV
;
A
#
# COMPACT_ATOMS: atom_id res chain seq x y z
N ARG A 1 -20.70 18.60 -20.78
CA ARG A 1 -20.53 18.60 -19.30
C ARG A 1 -20.26 17.16 -18.86
N PRO A 2 -19.18 16.87 -18.13
CA PRO A 2 -18.88 15.50 -17.68
C PRO A 2 -19.89 15.04 -16.61
N VAL A 3 -20.23 13.75 -16.63
CA VAL A 3 -21.14 13.11 -15.67
C VAL A 3 -20.36 12.78 -14.39
N ALA A 4 -20.94 13.08 -13.23
CA ALA A 4 -20.27 12.86 -11.95
C ALA A 4 -20.12 11.35 -11.67
N PHE A 5 -18.88 10.91 -11.48
CA PHE A 5 -18.54 9.54 -11.07
C PHE A 5 -17.91 9.57 -9.68
N ARG A 6 -18.34 8.67 -8.79
CA ARG A 6 -17.75 8.51 -7.45
C ARG A 6 -16.66 7.44 -7.51
N ALA A 7 -15.40 7.86 -7.33
CA ALA A 7 -14.28 6.95 -7.14
C ALA A 7 -13.86 6.95 -5.66
N SER A 8 -13.72 5.77 -5.07
CA SER A 8 -13.32 5.61 -3.66
C SER A 8 -11.79 5.74 -3.46
N THR A 9 -10.99 5.58 -4.51
CA THR A 9 -9.52 5.64 -4.48
C THR A 9 -8.97 6.24 -5.77
N ILE A 10 -7.71 6.69 -5.75
CA ILE A 10 -7.02 7.28 -6.91
C ILE A 10 -6.62 6.26 -7.98
N GLY A 11 -6.88 4.96 -7.73
CA GLY A 11 -6.67 3.87 -8.67
C GLY A 11 -5.19 3.57 -8.94
N ILE A 12 -4.85 3.32 -10.21
CA ILE A 12 -3.51 2.88 -10.66
C ILE A 12 -2.41 3.90 -10.35
N TRP A 13 -2.76 5.18 -10.22
CA TRP A 13 -1.82 6.26 -9.93
C TRP A 13 -1.08 6.04 -8.62
N PHE A 14 -1.71 5.42 -7.62
CA PHE A 14 -1.03 5.07 -6.37
C PHE A 14 0.13 4.12 -6.63
N ASN A 15 -0.09 3.05 -7.39
CA ASN A 15 0.96 2.09 -7.74
C ASN A 15 2.10 2.76 -8.53
N ILE A 16 1.78 3.68 -9.45
CA ILE A 16 2.79 4.42 -10.22
C ILE A 16 3.65 5.28 -9.29
N LEU A 17 3.02 6.03 -8.38
CA LEU A 17 3.74 6.89 -7.42
C LEU A 17 4.62 6.05 -6.48
N THR A 18 4.14 4.88 -6.05
CA THR A 18 4.95 3.95 -5.24
C THR A 18 6.18 3.45 -6.00
N MET A 19 6.03 3.07 -7.27
CA MET A 19 7.17 2.65 -8.10
C MET A 19 8.16 3.79 -8.32
N LEU A 20 7.67 5.00 -8.58
CA LEU A 20 8.51 6.20 -8.71
C LEU A 20 9.28 6.50 -7.42
N ALA A 21 8.65 6.33 -6.26
CA ALA A 21 9.32 6.51 -4.96
C ALA A 21 10.49 5.53 -4.79
N HIS A 22 10.31 4.25 -5.12
CA HIS A 22 11.39 3.25 -5.07
C HIS A 22 12.55 3.59 -6.01
N ILE A 23 12.24 3.96 -7.26
CA ILE A 23 13.26 4.35 -8.24
C ILE A 23 14.02 5.59 -7.78
N ALA A 24 13.32 6.57 -7.18
CA ALA A 24 13.95 7.78 -6.66
C ALA A 24 14.94 7.47 -5.52
N ILE A 25 14.62 6.55 -4.63
CA ILE A 25 15.53 6.12 -3.55
C ILE A 25 16.81 5.52 -4.15
N ILE A 26 16.66 4.60 -5.12
CA ILE A 26 17.79 3.96 -5.80
C ILE A 26 18.64 5.01 -6.52
N ALA A 27 18.02 5.91 -7.29
CA ALA A 27 18.72 6.97 -8.02
C ALA A 27 19.52 7.89 -7.08
N ASN A 28 18.93 8.29 -5.95
CA ASN A 28 19.62 9.10 -4.95
C ASN A 28 20.80 8.37 -4.32
N ALA A 29 20.67 7.06 -4.06
CA ALA A 29 21.76 6.24 -3.56
C ALA A 29 22.94 6.19 -4.54
N PHE A 30 22.65 5.98 -5.83
CA PHE A 30 23.65 5.99 -6.90
C PHE A 30 24.30 7.37 -7.05
N LEU A 31 23.52 8.45 -6.97
CA LEU A 31 24.04 9.82 -7.02
C LEU A 31 25.06 10.01 -5.90
N ILE A 32 24.71 9.69 -4.66
CA ILE A 32 25.63 9.81 -3.52
C ILE A 32 26.86 8.90 -3.72
N ALA A 33 26.69 7.65 -4.12
CA ALA A 33 27.80 6.71 -4.24
C ALA A 33 28.82 7.08 -5.35
N PHE A 34 28.34 7.50 -6.52
CA PHE A 34 29.17 7.70 -7.70
C PHE A 34 29.61 9.14 -7.92
N THR A 35 28.76 10.11 -7.59
CA THR A 35 29.08 11.53 -7.82
C THR A 35 29.83 12.17 -6.66
N SER A 36 29.64 11.69 -5.43
CA SER A 36 30.33 12.24 -4.27
C SER A 36 31.78 11.74 -4.15
N GLU A 37 32.64 12.58 -3.56
CA GLU A 37 33.99 12.19 -3.16
C GLU A 37 34.06 11.57 -1.76
N PHE A 38 32.91 11.29 -1.14
CA PHE A 38 32.87 10.74 0.22
C PHE A 38 33.52 9.35 0.32
N LEU A 39 33.08 8.42 -0.53
CA LEU A 39 33.57 7.04 -0.53
C LEU A 39 35.06 6.89 -0.88
N PRO A 40 35.62 7.55 -1.92
CA PRO A 40 37.05 7.44 -2.20
C PRO A 40 37.92 8.03 -1.08
N ARG A 41 37.48 9.13 -0.45
CA ARG A 41 38.18 9.71 0.71
C ARG A 41 38.12 8.78 1.93
N LEU A 42 36.97 8.18 2.21
CA LEU A 42 36.80 7.20 3.28
C LEU A 42 37.69 5.98 3.07
N LEU A 43 37.72 5.43 1.84
CA LEU A 43 38.57 4.29 1.50
C LEU A 43 40.05 4.61 1.64
N TYR A 44 40.49 5.79 1.17
CA TYR A 44 41.86 6.24 1.31
C TYR A 44 42.27 6.37 2.78
N MET A 45 41.40 6.98 3.61
CA MET A 45 41.63 7.13 5.05
C MET A 45 41.80 5.78 5.76
N TYR A 46 41.06 4.76 5.32
CA TYR A 46 41.11 3.42 5.91
C TYR A 46 42.27 2.55 5.40
N THR A 47 42.69 2.72 4.15
CA THR A 47 43.64 1.80 3.48
C THR A 47 45.06 2.32 3.39
N VAL A 48 45.24 3.63 3.23
CA VAL A 48 46.56 4.23 2.96
C VAL A 48 47.03 5.01 4.17
N GLU A 49 46.33 6.09 4.51
CA GLU A 49 46.77 6.99 5.56
C GLU A 49 45.57 7.74 6.17
N TRP A 50 45.51 7.77 7.51
CA TRP A 50 44.48 8.50 8.24
C TRP A 50 44.55 10.02 8.01
N SER A 51 45.73 10.52 7.60
CA SER A 51 45.96 11.92 7.24
C SER A 51 45.65 12.15 5.75
N MET A 52 44.66 12.99 5.41
CA MET A 52 44.31 13.31 4.00
C MET A 52 45.36 14.16 3.25
N LYS A 53 46.59 14.29 3.76
CA LYS A 53 47.60 15.23 3.27
C LYS A 53 48.03 14.97 1.82
N ASP A 54 48.03 13.72 1.37
CA ASP A 54 48.43 13.34 0.00
C ASP A 54 47.30 12.71 -0.84
N TYR A 55 46.04 12.84 -0.39
CA TYR A 55 44.88 12.30 -1.12
C TYR A 55 44.83 12.78 -2.57
N THR A 56 45.01 14.09 -2.80
CA THR A 56 44.95 14.67 -4.15
C THR A 56 46.03 14.06 -5.04
N LYS A 57 47.29 13.95 -4.57
CA LYS A 57 48.37 13.37 -5.37
C LYS A 57 48.14 11.90 -5.69
N PHE A 58 47.52 11.16 -4.77
CA PHE A 58 47.17 9.75 -4.96
C PHE A 58 46.04 9.54 -6.00
N THR A 59 45.07 10.47 -6.06
CA THR A 59 43.94 10.39 -7.01
C THR A 59 44.27 10.76 -8.46
N LEU A 60 45.52 11.17 -8.72
CA LEU A 60 45.97 11.64 -10.03
C LEU A 60 46.77 10.54 -10.74
N ALA A 61 46.35 10.18 -11.96
CA ALA A 61 47.06 9.28 -12.86
C ALA A 61 47.85 10.08 -13.92
N ASP A 62 48.97 9.52 -14.38
CA ASP A 62 49.79 10.14 -15.42
C ASP A 62 49.20 9.93 -16.82
N ALA A 63 49.22 10.98 -17.64
CA ALA A 63 48.82 10.90 -19.03
C ALA A 63 49.82 10.07 -19.85
N PRO A 64 49.35 9.28 -20.85
CA PRO A 64 50.23 8.45 -21.66
C PRO A 64 51.26 9.29 -22.43
N SER A 65 52.49 8.77 -22.52
CA SER A 65 53.58 9.43 -23.23
C SER A 65 53.24 9.59 -24.72
N GLY A 66 53.17 10.83 -25.20
CA GLY A 66 52.87 11.15 -26.60
C GLY A 66 51.64 12.04 -26.82
N THR A 67 50.86 12.36 -25.77
CA THR A 67 49.73 13.30 -25.90
C THR A 67 50.12 14.77 -25.72
N SER A 68 51.24 15.08 -25.08
CA SER A 68 51.65 16.44 -24.70
C SER A 68 53.16 16.55 -24.47
N GLU A 69 53.76 17.71 -24.75
CA GLU A 69 55.18 18.01 -24.43
C GLU A 69 55.43 18.14 -22.91
N ILE A 70 54.37 18.39 -22.13
CA ILE A 70 54.38 18.56 -20.68
C ILE A 70 53.71 17.35 -20.02
N SER A 71 54.28 16.85 -18.91
CA SER A 71 53.70 15.79 -18.11
C SER A 71 52.38 16.25 -17.47
N CYS A 72 51.25 15.80 -18.02
CA CYS A 72 49.91 16.09 -17.52
C CYS A 72 49.40 14.96 -16.62
N LYS A 73 48.61 15.31 -15.59
CA LYS A 73 47.92 14.34 -14.73
C LYS A 73 46.42 14.56 -14.79
N TYR A 74 45.65 13.48 -14.76
CA TYR A 74 44.19 13.52 -14.75
C TYR A 74 43.64 12.70 -13.59
N ARG A 75 42.41 13.01 -13.18
CA ARG A 75 41.78 12.34 -12.03
C ARG A 75 41.31 10.95 -12.45
N ASP A 76 42.10 9.93 -12.13
CA ASP A 76 41.75 8.53 -12.36
C ASP A 76 42.60 7.63 -11.45
N PHE A 77 42.12 6.41 -11.18
CA PHE A 77 42.79 5.42 -10.34
C PHE A 77 43.54 4.38 -11.19
N ARG A 78 44.35 4.87 -12.14
CA ARG A 78 45.16 4.04 -13.05
C ARG A 78 46.63 4.08 -12.69
N ASP A 79 47.30 2.97 -12.98
CA ASP A 79 48.75 2.86 -12.91
C ASP A 79 49.42 3.57 -14.10
N SER A 80 50.73 3.82 -14.02
CA SER A 80 51.53 4.45 -15.09
C SER A 80 51.43 3.70 -16.44
N ASN A 81 51.18 2.39 -16.38
CA ASN A 81 50.96 1.53 -17.54
C ASN A 81 49.54 1.62 -18.15
N GLY A 82 48.66 2.46 -17.60
CA GLY A 82 47.27 2.62 -18.04
C GLY A 82 46.28 1.58 -17.52
N ASN A 83 46.72 0.64 -16.68
CA ASN A 83 45.89 -0.41 -16.09
C ASN A 83 45.10 0.11 -14.86
N LEU A 84 43.91 -0.44 -14.62
CA LEU A 84 43.12 -0.14 -13.43
C LEU A 84 43.78 -0.70 -12.17
N THR A 85 43.96 0.14 -11.16
CA THR A 85 44.57 -0.27 -9.89
C THR A 85 43.62 -1.14 -9.06
N VAL A 86 44.15 -1.92 -8.11
CA VAL A 86 43.32 -2.66 -7.14
C VAL A 86 42.45 -1.70 -6.31
N PHE A 87 42.92 -0.48 -6.08
CA PHE A 87 42.17 0.57 -5.40
C PHE A 87 40.87 0.90 -6.12
N TYR A 88 40.88 0.98 -7.46
CA TYR A 88 39.67 1.19 -8.27
C TYR A 88 38.62 0.12 -8.00
N TRP A 89 39.01 -1.16 -8.03
CA TRP A 89 38.09 -2.28 -7.81
C TRP A 89 37.54 -2.30 -6.38
N LYS A 90 38.36 -1.97 -5.39
CA LYS A 90 37.92 -1.81 -3.99
C LYS A 90 36.93 -0.66 -3.85
N LEU A 91 37.17 0.46 -4.51
CA LEU A 91 36.26 1.60 -4.53
C LEU A 91 34.93 1.26 -5.21
N LEU A 92 34.97 0.53 -6.33
CA LEU A 92 33.76 0.08 -7.02
C LEU A 92 32.93 -0.85 -6.14
N ALA A 93 33.56 -1.83 -5.50
CA ALA A 93 32.90 -2.73 -4.56
C ALA A 93 32.27 -1.96 -3.38
N LEU A 94 33.00 -0.99 -2.81
CA LEU A 94 32.49 -0.14 -1.73
C LEU A 94 31.29 0.70 -2.17
N ARG A 95 31.31 1.26 -3.38
CA ARG A 95 30.18 2.01 -3.97
C ARG A 95 28.93 1.15 -4.10
N LEU A 96 29.06 -0.04 -4.64
CA LEU A 96 27.95 -0.97 -4.79
C LEU A 96 27.41 -1.42 -3.43
N PHE A 97 28.29 -1.71 -2.48
CA PHE A 97 27.90 -2.05 -1.11
C PHE A 97 27.15 -0.89 -0.43
N PHE A 98 27.62 0.34 -0.59
CA PHE A 98 26.96 1.52 -0.04
C PHE A 98 25.56 1.71 -0.61
N VAL A 99 25.36 1.50 -1.92
CA VAL A 99 24.02 1.57 -2.55
C VAL A 99 23.08 0.56 -1.92
N ILE A 100 23.52 -0.70 -1.78
CA ILE A 100 22.72 -1.76 -1.14
C ILE A 100 22.39 -1.38 0.31
N LEU A 101 23.37 -0.91 1.09
CA LEU A 101 23.17 -0.51 2.48
C LEU A 101 22.19 0.66 2.61
N PHE A 102 22.35 1.70 1.79
CA PHE A 102 21.46 2.86 1.78
C PHE A 102 20.02 2.46 1.44
N GLU A 103 19.86 1.62 0.42
CA GLU A 103 18.57 1.06 0.03
C GLU A 103 17.89 0.35 1.21
N HIS A 104 18.58 -0.59 1.88
CA HIS A 104 18.03 -1.32 3.01
C HIS A 104 17.68 -0.43 4.20
N VAL A 105 18.50 0.59 4.49
CA VAL A 105 18.23 1.55 5.57
C VAL A 105 16.98 2.37 5.26
N VAL A 106 16.86 2.93 4.06
CA VAL A 106 15.70 3.74 3.69
C VAL A 106 14.43 2.88 3.65
N PHE A 107 14.48 1.68 3.07
CA PHE A 107 13.34 0.76 3.11
C PHE A 107 12.95 0.35 4.52
N GLY A 108 13.93 0.12 5.41
CA GLY A 108 13.70 -0.14 6.82
C GLY A 108 12.99 1.01 7.50
N MET A 109 13.44 2.24 7.26
CA MET A 109 12.81 3.45 7.81
C MET A 109 11.38 3.64 7.27
N CYS A 110 11.14 3.44 5.98
CA CYS A 110 9.80 3.47 5.40
C CYS A 110 8.89 2.42 6.07
N ARG A 111 9.37 1.19 6.26
CA ARG A 111 8.62 0.15 6.98
C ARG A 111 8.30 0.51 8.42
N ILE A 112 9.22 1.16 9.12
CA ILE A 112 8.98 1.64 10.49
C ILE A 112 7.89 2.72 10.49
N ILE A 113 7.93 3.64 9.51
CA ILE A 113 6.89 4.68 9.37
C ILE A 113 5.52 4.06 9.09
N ASP A 114 5.45 3.10 8.16
CA ASP A 114 4.22 2.38 7.84
C ASP A 114 3.68 1.59 9.06
N MET A 115 4.58 1.09 9.92
CA MET A 115 4.20 0.42 11.17
C MET A 115 3.69 1.41 12.23
N LEU A 116 4.25 2.63 12.26
CA LEU A 116 3.90 3.65 13.25
C LEU A 116 2.54 4.29 12.95
N ILE A 117 2.19 4.45 11.67
CA ILE A 117 0.97 5.11 11.23
C ILE A 117 -0.08 4.04 10.89
N PRO A 118 -1.10 3.81 11.74
CA PRO A 118 -2.16 2.88 11.41
C PRO A 118 -2.97 3.39 10.21
N ASP A 119 -3.22 2.51 9.23
CA ASP A 119 -3.90 2.81 7.95
C ASP A 119 -5.30 3.45 8.11
N VAL A 120 -5.95 3.25 9.27
CA VAL A 120 -7.27 3.83 9.57
C VAL A 120 -7.20 4.64 10.85
N PRO A 121 -7.46 5.97 10.80
CA PRO A 121 -7.53 6.77 12.01
C PRO A 121 -8.76 6.36 12.84
N LYS A 122 -8.59 6.31 14.17
CA LYS A 122 -9.61 5.82 15.13
C LYS A 122 -10.98 6.51 15.00
N SER A 123 -10.99 7.79 14.61
CA SER A 123 -12.23 8.56 14.40
C SER A 123 -13.08 8.01 13.25
N LEU A 124 -12.45 7.53 12.17
CA LEU A 124 -13.15 6.89 11.06
C LEU A 124 -13.67 5.51 11.45
N GLU A 125 -12.91 4.72 12.24
CA GLU A 125 -13.36 3.41 12.71
C GLU A 125 -14.65 3.52 13.54
N ILE A 126 -14.71 4.49 14.46
CA ILE A 126 -15.89 4.75 15.29
C ILE A 126 -17.10 5.08 14.40
N LYS A 127 -16.90 5.93 13.39
CA LYS A 127 -17.97 6.35 12.48
C LYS A 127 -18.47 5.19 11.60
N ILE A 128 -17.56 4.39 11.05
CA ILE A 128 -17.89 3.19 10.26
C ILE A 128 -18.63 2.16 11.14
N ARG A 129 -18.19 1.95 12.38
CA ARG A 129 -18.86 1.04 13.32
C ARG A 129 -20.29 1.51 13.64
N HIS A 130 -20.47 2.81 13.83
CA HIS A 130 -21.78 3.41 14.07
C HIS A 130 -22.73 3.23 12.88
N GLU A 131 -22.29 3.57 11.66
CA GLU A 131 -23.10 3.38 10.44
C GLU A 131 -23.45 1.91 10.20
N ARG A 132 -22.48 1.00 10.39
CA ARG A 132 -22.73 -0.46 10.29
C ARG A 132 -23.73 -0.96 11.33
N TYR A 133 -23.68 -0.44 12.54
CA TYR A 133 -24.64 -0.80 13.59
C TYR A 133 -26.06 -0.36 13.21
N LEU A 134 -26.23 0.88 12.76
CA LEU A 134 -27.54 1.39 12.31
C LEU A 134 -28.09 0.59 11.13
N ALA A 135 -27.25 0.25 10.15
CA ALA A 135 -27.66 -0.57 9.00
C ALA A 135 -28.13 -1.98 9.40
N LYS A 136 -27.42 -2.64 10.33
CA LYS A 136 -27.81 -3.95 10.85
C LYS A 136 -29.16 -3.91 11.58
N ARG A 137 -29.39 -2.87 12.38
CA ARG A 137 -30.66 -2.68 13.10
C ARG A 137 -31.82 -2.49 12.13
N ALA A 138 -31.65 -1.67 11.09
CA ALA A 138 -32.69 -1.44 10.09
C ALA A 138 -33.10 -2.73 9.36
N LEU A 139 -32.14 -3.61 9.02
CA LEU A 139 -32.43 -4.90 8.40
C LEU A 139 -33.18 -5.87 9.33
N GLN A 140 -32.85 -5.86 10.63
CA GLN A 140 -33.53 -6.70 11.61
C GLN A 140 -34.97 -6.22 11.85
N ASP A 141 -35.18 -4.90 11.96
CA ASP A 141 -36.52 -4.32 12.09
C ASP A 141 -37.39 -4.64 10.84
N SER A 142 -36.82 -4.58 9.62
CA SER A 142 -37.55 -4.98 8.42
C SER A 142 -37.90 -6.47 8.40
N ASN A 143 -36.99 -7.36 8.83
CA ASN A 143 -37.25 -8.79 8.90
C ASN A 143 -38.33 -9.12 9.95
N ASN A 144 -38.25 -8.50 11.13
CA ASN A 144 -39.25 -8.65 12.18
C ASN A 144 -40.63 -8.17 11.70
N PHE A 145 -40.68 -7.02 11.02
CA PHE A 145 -41.92 -6.48 10.47
C PHE A 145 -42.55 -7.40 9.42
N SER A 146 -41.74 -7.98 8.52
CA SER A 146 -42.22 -8.96 7.53
C SER A 146 -42.78 -10.23 8.19
N GLN A 147 -42.16 -10.73 9.26
CA GLN A 147 -42.67 -11.89 10.00
C GLN A 147 -44.02 -11.59 10.67
N ILE A 148 -44.16 -10.42 11.31
CA ILE A 148 -45.42 -9.99 11.94
C ILE A 148 -46.55 -9.91 10.90
N ILE A 149 -46.27 -9.39 9.70
CA ILE A 149 -47.26 -9.33 8.62
C ILE A 149 -47.67 -10.74 8.17
N ALA A 150 -46.70 -11.64 7.96
CA ALA A 150 -47.00 -13.01 7.54
C ALA A 150 -47.86 -13.77 8.58
N GLU A 151 -47.57 -13.58 9.86
CA GLU A 151 -48.36 -14.17 10.95
C GLU A 151 -49.77 -13.56 11.02
N TYR A 152 -49.89 -12.24 10.83
CA TYR A 152 -51.19 -11.57 10.77
C TYR A 152 -52.04 -12.02 9.57
N GLU A 153 -51.43 -12.25 8.40
CA GLU A 153 -52.12 -12.79 7.22
C GLU A 153 -52.57 -14.25 7.43
N ASP A 154 -51.75 -15.08 8.08
CA ASP A 154 -52.13 -16.46 8.42
C ASP A 154 -53.30 -16.48 9.43
N GLU A 155 -53.26 -15.65 10.48
CA GLU A 155 -54.36 -15.42 11.43
C GLU A 155 -55.64 -14.93 10.72
N ARG A 156 -55.52 -13.98 9.78
CA ARG A 156 -56.64 -13.48 8.96
C ARG A 156 -57.22 -14.58 8.08
N SER A 157 -56.40 -15.42 7.48
CA SER A 157 -56.85 -16.52 6.62
C SER A 157 -57.60 -17.61 7.43
N LYS A 158 -57.10 -17.92 8.64
CA LYS A 158 -57.72 -18.87 9.59
C LYS A 158 -59.04 -18.34 10.15
N SER A 159 -59.13 -17.05 10.50
CA SER A 159 -60.37 -16.45 10.99
C SER A 159 -61.44 -16.41 9.89
N THR A 160 -61.09 -15.99 8.67
CA THR A 160 -62.02 -15.96 7.52
C THR A 160 -62.54 -17.36 7.18
N SER A 161 -61.68 -18.38 7.21
CA SER A 161 -62.07 -19.77 6.98
C SER A 161 -62.90 -20.37 8.12
N ARG A 162 -62.66 -20.00 9.39
CA ARG A 162 -63.52 -20.37 10.53
C ARG A 162 -64.92 -19.76 10.42
N THR A 163 -65.02 -18.47 10.09
CA THR A 163 -66.31 -17.78 9.92
C THR A 163 -67.11 -18.37 8.75
N ALA A 164 -66.47 -18.63 7.61
CA ALA A 164 -67.10 -19.29 6.46
C ALA A 164 -67.58 -20.72 6.80
N ARG A 165 -66.85 -21.45 7.66
CA ARG A 165 -67.22 -22.80 8.11
C ARG A 165 -68.36 -22.77 9.13
N SER A 166 -68.45 -21.73 9.97
CA SER A 166 -69.58 -21.47 10.87
C SER A 166 -70.84 -21.16 10.08
N SER A 167 -70.81 -20.18 9.17
CA SER A 167 -71.98 -19.83 8.35
C SER A 167 -72.47 -20.99 7.48
N ARG A 168 -71.58 -21.87 6.99
CA ARG A 168 -71.98 -23.11 6.31
C ARG A 168 -72.63 -24.14 7.24
N ARG A 169 -72.23 -24.23 8.51
CA ARG A 169 -72.88 -25.08 9.52
C ARG A 169 -74.27 -24.55 9.89
N ASP A 170 -74.40 -23.25 10.12
CA ASP A 170 -75.68 -22.63 10.47
C ASP A 170 -76.70 -22.77 9.34
N ARG A 171 -76.25 -22.61 8.09
CA ARG A 171 -77.09 -22.83 6.89
C ARG A 171 -77.52 -24.30 6.75
N LYS A 172 -76.66 -25.27 7.09
CA LYS A 172 -77.04 -26.69 7.13
C LYS A 172 -78.01 -27.01 8.27
N ASN A 173 -77.87 -26.37 9.43
CA ASN A 173 -78.72 -26.62 10.59
C ASN A 173 -80.12 -26.01 10.41
N SER A 174 -80.21 -24.81 9.83
CA SER A 174 -81.46 -24.17 9.43
C SER A 174 -82.24 -25.02 8.40
N ASN A 175 -81.55 -25.58 7.40
CA ASN A 175 -82.18 -26.44 6.41
C ASN A 175 -82.66 -27.80 6.99
N LYS A 176 -82.00 -28.29 8.05
CA LYS A 176 -82.39 -29.53 8.74
C LYS A 176 -83.61 -29.35 9.64
N ASN A 177 -83.81 -28.15 10.19
CA ASN A 177 -84.98 -27.80 11.00
C ASN A 177 -86.24 -27.61 10.14
N ASN A 178 -86.11 -27.13 8.90
CA ASN A 178 -87.23 -27.01 7.96
C ASN A 178 -87.74 -28.34 7.39
N ILE A 179 -86.97 -29.44 7.51
CA ILE A 179 -87.37 -30.77 7.00
C ILE A 179 -88.14 -31.57 8.07
N LYS A 180 -88.15 -31.15 9.35
CA LYS A 180 -88.81 -31.87 10.46
C LYS A 180 -90.21 -31.33 10.82
N THR A 181 -90.75 -30.38 10.06
CA THR A 181 -92.01 -29.67 10.34
C THR A 181 -93.14 -29.94 9.33
N VAL A 182 -93.11 -31.08 8.64
CA VAL A 182 -94.20 -31.60 7.79
C VAL A 182 -94.60 -32.99 8.28
#